data_AF-A0A5D2HNS3-F1
#
_entry.id   AF-A0A5D2HNS3-F1
#
_cell.length_a   1.000
_cell.length_b   1.000
_cell.length_c   1.000
_cell.angle_alpha   90.00
_cell.angle_beta   90.00
_cell.angle_gamma   90.00
#
_symmetry.space_group_name_H-M   'P 1'
#
loop_
_entity.id
_entity.type
_entity.pdbx_description
1 polymer ?
#
loop_
_entity_poly.entity_id
_entity_poly.type
_entity_poly.pdbx_seq_one_letter_code
_entity_poly.pdbx_strand_id
1 'polypeptide(L)'
;MIYCHNYNHVIPCLHCHPHSYIRMVQHLIERCLLLYMNRQQCVKALAKYASIRPCITITVWRELEKENKDFFEAYFQALSPYRPFMGTFEGNRVMKGRISTGSE
;
A
#
# COMPACT_ATOMS: atom_id res chain seq x y z
N MET A 1 17.06 -35.20 2.60
CA MET A 1 18.07 -34.12 2.71
C MET A 1 17.64 -33.00 1.78
N ILE A 2 16.98 -31.97 2.30
CA ILE A 2 16.46 -30.87 1.48
C ILE A 2 17.58 -29.84 1.32
N TYR A 3 18.28 -29.93 0.19
CA TYR A 3 19.26 -28.94 -0.22
C TYR A 3 18.53 -27.64 -0.58
N CYS A 4 18.57 -26.65 0.31
CA CYS A 4 18.19 -25.27 -0.01
C CYS A 4 19.41 -24.35 0.07
N HIS A 5 20.49 -24.71 -0.64
CA HIS A 5 21.53 -23.76 -1.01
C HIS A 5 21.22 -23.21 -2.40
N ASN A 6 20.70 -21.99 -2.45
CA ASN A 6 20.67 -21.21 -3.68
C ASN A 6 20.95 -19.75 -3.34
N TYR A 7 22.23 -19.38 -3.35
CA TYR A 7 22.76 -18.02 -3.17
C TYR A 7 22.46 -17.10 -4.36
N ASN A 8 21.33 -17.31 -5.04
CA ASN A 8 20.93 -16.47 -6.18
C ASN A 8 19.41 -16.35 -6.32
N HIS A 9 18.65 -16.61 -5.26
CA HIS A 9 17.19 -16.50 -5.30
C HIS A 9 16.77 -15.10 -4.80
N VAL A 10 16.28 -14.27 -5.73
CA VAL A 10 15.78 -12.89 -5.49
C VAL A 10 14.61 -12.85 -4.49
N ILE A 11 14.00 -14.01 -4.16
CA ILE A 11 12.85 -14.13 -3.27
C ILE A 11 13.19 -15.08 -2.08
N PRO A 12 13.15 -14.66 -0.81
CA PRO A 12 13.38 -15.58 0.31
C PRO A 12 12.37 -16.75 0.29
N CYS A 13 12.79 -17.95 0.67
CA CYS A 13 11.87 -19.09 0.74
C CYS A 13 10.98 -19.00 1.99
N LEU A 14 9.67 -19.17 1.80
CA LEU A 14 8.69 -19.16 2.91
C LEU A 14 8.99 -20.22 3.98
N HIS A 15 9.58 -21.36 3.59
CA HIS A 15 9.84 -22.46 4.51
C HIS A 15 11.11 -22.26 5.36
N CYS A 16 12.19 -21.74 4.78
CA CYS A 16 13.46 -21.60 5.52
C CYS A 16 13.60 -20.22 6.19
N HIS A 17 12.97 -19.18 5.63
CA HIS A 17 13.04 -17.81 6.15
C HIS A 17 11.67 -17.13 6.10
N PRO A 18 10.68 -17.63 6.87
CA PRO A 18 9.31 -17.10 6.84
C PRO A 18 9.24 -15.61 7.18
N HIS A 19 10.06 -15.16 8.14
CA HIS A 19 10.11 -13.76 8.54
C HIS A 19 10.60 -12.84 7.41
N SER A 20 11.69 -13.21 6.72
CA SER A 20 12.22 -12.45 5.58
C SER A 20 11.23 -12.40 4.42
N TYR A 21 10.50 -13.49 4.18
CA TYR A 21 9.46 -13.54 3.15
C TYR A 21 8.29 -12.62 3.47
N ILE A 22 7.79 -12.64 4.71
CA ILE A 22 6.70 -11.74 5.13
C ILE A 22 7.15 -10.28 5.01
N ARG A 23 8.36 -9.94 5.46
CA ARG A 23 8.89 -8.57 5.33
C ARG A 23 9.03 -8.13 3.87
N MET A 24 9.46 -9.02 2.98
CA MET A 24 9.52 -8.72 1.55
C MET A 24 8.12 -8.44 0.98
N VAL A 25 7.12 -9.25 1.34
CA VAL A 25 5.73 -9.06 0.89
C VAL A 25 5.16 -7.74 1.44
N GLN A 26 5.42 -7.41 2.70
CA GLN A 26 5.04 -6.12 3.29
C GLN A 26 5.65 -4.95 2.51
N HIS A 27 6.95 -4.97 2.25
CA HIS A 27 7.63 -3.91 1.50
C HIS A 27 7.05 -3.71 0.09
N LEU A 28 6.69 -4.81 -0.58
CA LEU A 28 6.06 -4.74 -1.89
C LEU A 28 4.63 -4.17 -1.82
N ILE A 29 3.88 -4.48 -0.77
CA ILE A 29 2.56 -3.88 -0.51
C ILE A 29 2.70 -2.37 -0.26
N GLU A 30 3.67 -1.94 0.55
CA GLU A 30 3.96 -0.52 0.79
C GLU A 30 4.26 0.22 -0.52
N ARG A 31 5.05 -0.39 -1.40
CA ARG A 31 5.32 0.17 -2.74
C ARG A 31 4.05 0.26 -3.59
N CYS A 32 3.16 -0.72 -3.54
CA CYS A 32 1.86 -0.64 -4.22
C CYS A 32 0.98 0.48 -3.64
N LEU A 33 1.01 0.68 -2.32
CA LEU A 33 0.27 1.75 -1.66
C LEU A 33 0.76 3.13 -2.11
N LEU A 34 2.08 3.33 -2.16
CA LEU A 34 2.69 4.56 -2.68
C LEU A 34 2.34 4.86 -4.15
N LEU A 35 2.08 3.82 -4.94
CA LEU A 35 1.62 3.95 -6.33
C LEU A 35 0.10 4.13 -6.45
N TYR A 36 -0.60 4.43 -5.35
CA TYR A 36 -2.05 4.62 -5.32
C TYR A 36 -2.85 3.43 -5.89
N MET A 37 -2.34 2.20 -5.69
CA MET A 37 -3.00 0.99 -6.16
C MET A 37 -4.02 0.48 -5.14
N ASN A 38 -5.22 0.15 -5.61
CA ASN A 38 -6.19 -0.58 -4.79
C ASN A 38 -5.74 -2.03 -4.54
N ARG A 39 -6.37 -2.70 -3.56
CA ARG A 39 -6.05 -4.09 -3.17
C ARG A 39 -6.00 -5.06 -4.35
N GLN A 40 -6.97 -4.95 -5.28
CA GLN A 40 -7.05 -5.85 -6.44
C GLN A 40 -5.89 -5.64 -7.42
N GLN A 41 -5.52 -4.38 -7.66
CA GLN A 41 -4.37 -4.03 -8.51
C GLN A 41 -3.06 -4.48 -7.86
N CYS A 42 -2.90 -4.27 -6.55
CA CYS A 42 -1.75 -4.75 -5.79
C CYS A 42 -1.58 -6.26 -5.90
N VAL A 43 -2.64 -7.05 -5.67
CA VAL A 43 -2.61 -8.52 -5.79
C VAL A 43 -2.24 -8.98 -7.20
N LYS A 44 -2.84 -8.37 -8.24
CA LYS A 44 -2.53 -8.71 -9.64
C LYS A 44 -1.09 -8.36 -10.01
N ALA A 45 -0.62 -7.18 -9.59
CA ALA A 45 0.75 -6.74 -9.84
C ALA A 45 1.75 -7.68 -9.16
N LEU A 46 1.54 -8.04 -7.89
CA LEU A 46 2.44 -8.93 -7.16
C LEU A 46 2.45 -10.35 -7.70
N ALA A 47 1.30 -10.85 -8.14
CA ALA A 47 1.23 -12.14 -8.81
C ALA A 47 1.96 -12.14 -10.16
N LYS A 48 1.88 -11.04 -10.93
CA LYS A 48 2.47 -10.93 -12.27
C LYS A 48 3.97 -10.63 -12.26
N TYR A 49 4.41 -9.70 -11.42
CA TYR A 49 5.77 -9.17 -11.45
C TYR A 49 6.70 -9.82 -10.41
N ALA A 50 6.15 -10.28 -9.29
CA ALA A 50 6.92 -10.90 -8.21
C ALA A 50 6.63 -12.40 -8.03
N SER A 51 5.75 -12.98 -8.86
CA SER A 51 5.32 -14.39 -8.76
C SER A 51 4.84 -14.79 -7.36
N ILE A 52 4.30 -13.84 -6.59
CA ILE A 52 3.81 -14.08 -5.23
C ILE A 52 2.40 -14.66 -5.33
N ARG A 53 2.14 -15.74 -4.58
CA ARG A 53 0.82 -16.35 -4.53
C ARG A 53 -0.21 -15.33 -4.01
N PRO A 54 -1.32 -15.09 -4.73
CA PRO A 54 -2.36 -14.12 -4.34
C PRO A 54 -2.88 -14.31 -2.92
N CYS A 55 -3.00 -15.56 -2.47
CA CYS A 55 -3.44 -15.88 -1.12
C CYS A 55 -2.51 -15.29 -0.04
N ILE A 56 -1.20 -15.25 -0.28
CA ILE A 56 -0.26 -14.68 0.69
C ILE A 56 -0.40 -13.16 0.73
N THR A 57 -0.44 -12.49 -0.42
CA THR A 57 -0.64 -11.04 -0.50
C THR A 57 -1.95 -10.62 0.17
N ILE A 58 -3.04 -11.36 -0.06
CA ILE A 58 -4.34 -11.08 0.58
C ILE A 58 -4.26 -11.23 2.09
N THR A 59 -3.62 -12.30 2.58
CA THR A 59 -3.46 -12.51 4.03
C THR A 59 -2.65 -11.39 4.66
N VAL A 60 -1.47 -11.08 4.12
CA VAL A 60 -0.60 -10.01 4.65
C VAL A 60 -1.29 -8.65 4.60
N TRP A 61 -1.99 -8.34 3.50
CA TRP A 61 -2.77 -7.11 3.38
C TRP A 61 -3.87 -7.03 4.45
N ARG A 62 -4.62 -8.11 4.68
CA ARG A 62 -5.69 -8.13 5.71
C ARG A 62 -5.14 -7.92 7.11
N GLU A 63 -3.98 -8.49 7.43
CA GLU A 63 -3.36 -8.26 8.73
C GLU A 63 -2.86 -6.81 8.87
N LEU A 64 -2.23 -6.24 7.84
CA LEU A 64 -1.84 -4.82 7.81
C LEU A 64 -3.03 -3.88 7.99
N GLU A 65 -4.15 -4.17 7.32
CA GLU A 65 -5.39 -3.39 7.41
C GLU A 65 -6.00 -3.45 8.82
N LYS A 66 -5.92 -4.60 9.49
CA LYS A 66 -6.41 -4.75 10.88
C LYS A 66 -5.54 -4.01 11.88
N GLU A 67 -4.21 -4.05 11.72
CA GLU A 67 -3.26 -3.40 12.62
C GLU A 67 -3.25 -1.87 12.43
N ASN A 68 -3.43 -1.39 11.20
CA ASN A 68 -3.28 0.03 10.85
C ASN A 68 -4.56 0.60 10.21
N LYS A 69 -5.71 0.38 10.84
CA LYS A 69 -7.02 0.79 10.30
C LYS A 69 -7.09 2.26 9.93
N ASP A 70 -6.61 3.15 10.80
CA ASP A 70 -6.63 4.60 10.60
C ASP A 70 -5.83 5.02 9.35
N PHE A 71 -4.68 4.36 9.11
CA PHE A 71 -3.87 4.60 7.91
C PHE A 71 -4.61 4.19 6.64
N PHE A 72 -5.18 2.98 6.62
CA PHE A 72 -5.89 2.49 5.44
C PHE A 72 -7.17 3.28 5.16
N GLU A 73 -7.87 3.74 6.20
CA GLU A 73 -9.02 4.61 6.06
C GLU A 73 -8.64 5.96 5.42
N ALA A 74 -7.60 6.63 5.93
CA ALA A 74 -7.08 7.86 5.33
C ALA A 74 -6.57 7.63 3.89
N TYR A 75 -5.94 6.49 3.63
CA TYR A 75 -5.45 6.10 2.32
C TYR A 75 -6.60 5.91 1.31
N PHE A 76 -7.67 5.19 1.68
CA PHE A 76 -8.82 5.01 0.80
C PHE A 76 -9.59 6.32 0.57
N GLN A 77 -9.63 7.20 1.58
CA GLN A 77 -10.17 8.56 1.41
C GLN A 77 -9.33 9.38 0.42
N ALA A 78 -8.00 9.26 0.46
CA ALA A 78 -7.09 9.92 -0.47
C ALA A 78 -7.12 9.32 -1.89
N LEU A 79 -7.40 8.03 -2.02
CA LEU A 79 -7.61 7.35 -3.31
C LEU A 79 -8.91 7.76 -4.01
N SER A 80 -9.87 8.31 -3.28
CA SER A 80 -11.14 8.72 -3.85
C SER A 80 -10.93 9.95 -4.76
N PRO A 81 -11.25 9.85 -6.07
CA PRO A 81 -11.08 10.96 -7.00
C PRO A 81 -12.02 12.15 -6.72
N TYR A 82 -12.93 12.01 -5.75
CA TYR A 82 -13.86 13.06 -5.35
C TYR A 82 -13.29 14.07 -4.33
N ARG A 83 -12.04 13.92 -3.90
CA ARG A 83 -11.32 15.00 -3.21
C ARG A 83 -10.32 15.64 -4.19
N PRO A 84 -10.52 16.89 -4.62
CA PRO A 84 -9.43 17.65 -5.21
C PRO A 84 -8.37 17.81 -4.12
N PHE A 85 -7.19 17.23 -4.36
CA PHE A 85 -5.89 17.61 -3.83
C PHE A 85 -5.94 18.56 -2.62
N MET A 86 -6.01 18.02 -1.41
CA MET A 86 -5.57 18.79 -0.23
C MET A 86 -4.08 18.57 -0.09
N GLY A 87 -3.35 19.61 -0.46
CA GLY A 87 -1.91 19.63 -0.60
C GLY A 87 -1.13 19.33 0.68
N THR A 88 0.11 18.95 0.42
CA THR A 88 1.31 19.07 1.25
C THR A 88 1.20 19.86 2.57
N PHE A 89 1.69 19.20 3.63
CA PHE A 89 2.29 19.70 4.86
C PHE A 89 2.41 21.22 5.07
N GLU A 90 1.99 21.62 6.27
CA GLU A 90 2.36 22.79 7.07
C GLU A 90 3.29 23.84 6.45
N GLY A 91 2.77 25.05 6.34
CA GLY A 91 3.54 26.26 6.07
C GLY A 91 2.66 27.50 5.99
N ASN A 92 2.28 28.05 7.16
CA ASN A 92 1.88 29.45 7.36
C ASN A 92 1.02 30.15 6.27
N ARG A 93 -0.29 30.26 6.54
CA ARG A 93 -1.03 31.53 6.71
C ARG A 93 -2.52 31.36 6.40
N VAL A 94 -3.33 31.78 7.36
CA VAL A 94 -4.75 32.11 7.22
C VAL A 94 -5.01 32.93 5.96
N MET A 95 -5.92 32.50 5.09
CA MET A 95 -6.66 33.40 4.20
C MET A 95 -8.12 32.96 4.05
N LYS A 96 -8.91 33.48 5.00
CA LYS A 96 -10.22 34.11 4.86
C LYS A 96 -11.17 33.53 3.79
N GLY A 97 -12.19 32.84 4.28
CA GLY A 97 -13.44 32.67 3.54
C GLY A 97 -14.07 34.03 3.22
N ARG A 98 -14.64 34.11 2.02
CA ARG A 98 -15.86 34.88 1.76
C ARG A 98 -16.55 34.28 0.54
N ILE A 99 -17.61 33.54 0.84
CA ILE A 99 -18.75 33.36 -0.05
C ILE A 99 -19.41 34.74 -0.19
N SER A 100 -19.54 35.26 -1.39
CA SER A 100 -20.53 36.29 -1.70
C SER A 100 -21.00 36.07 -3.13
N THR A 101 -22.12 35.36 -3.19
CA THR A 101 -23.07 35.29 -4.28
C THR A 101 -23.73 36.66 -4.52
N GLY A 102 -24.09 36.93 -5.79
CA GLY A 102 -25.12 37.88 -6.20
C GLY A 102 -24.61 39.29 -6.53
N SER A 103 -24.68 39.77 -7.77
CA SER A 103 -25.89 40.21 -8.52
C SER A 103 -26.48 41.51 -7.97
N GLU A 104 -26.12 42.65 -8.56
CA GLU A 104 -26.97 43.55 -9.38
C GLU A 104 -26.12 44.69 -9.94
#